data_AF-A0A2N5UB71-F1
#
_entry.id   AF-A0A2N5UB71-F1
#
_cell.length_a   1.000
_cell.length_b   1.000
_cell.length_c   1.000
_cell.angle_alpha   90.00
_cell.angle_beta   90.00
_cell.angle_gamma   90.00
#
_symmetry.space_group_name_H-M   'P 1'
#
loop_
_entity.id
_entity.type
_entity.pdbx_description
1 polymer ?
#
loop_
_entity_poly.entity_id
_entity_poly.type
_entity_poly.pdbx_seq_one_letter_code
_entity_poly.pdbx_strand_id
1 'polypeptide(L)'
;MSARWVNKPKWHMLLHLPESIARFGPPSLFANGKFESFNGIMRLASVHSNQHSPGWDIAISFVNFQRICLILSGAQLINHQSGQNFHAQPDVTNLFKYNHMIE
;
A
#
# COMPACT_ATOMS: atom_id res chain seq x y z
N MET A 1 39.97 -20.44 -16.07
CA MET A 1 38.50 -20.25 -16.13
C MET A 1 38.18 -18.87 -15.60
N SER A 2 37.66 -17.96 -16.43
CA SER A 2 37.35 -16.58 -15.99
C SER A 2 35.96 -16.56 -15.38
N ALA A 3 35.88 -16.23 -14.08
CA ALA A 3 34.65 -16.06 -13.32
C ALA A 3 33.91 -14.78 -13.74
N ARG A 4 33.47 -14.70 -15.01
CA ARG A 4 32.82 -13.52 -15.60
C ARG A 4 31.46 -13.20 -14.98
N TRP A 5 30.86 -14.19 -14.31
CA TRP A 5 29.62 -14.04 -13.54
C TRP A 5 29.72 -13.06 -12.36
N VAL A 6 30.91 -12.80 -11.80
CA VAL A 6 31.12 -11.90 -10.66
C VAL A 6 30.88 -10.45 -11.07
N ASN A 7 31.08 -10.13 -12.35
CA ASN A 7 30.91 -8.78 -12.89
C ASN A 7 29.46 -8.45 -13.26
N LYS A 8 28.47 -9.32 -12.96
CA LYS A 8 27.07 -8.97 -13.23
C LYS A 8 26.65 -7.80 -12.32
N PRO A 9 25.92 -6.79 -12.84
CA PRO A 9 25.48 -5.63 -12.06
C PRO A 9 24.71 -5.99 -10.78
N LYS A 10 23.97 -7.11 -10.77
CA LYS A 10 23.24 -7.59 -9.59
C LYS A 10 24.14 -7.94 -8.40
N TRP A 11 25.35 -8.45 -8.66
CA TRP A 11 26.31 -8.73 -7.59
C TRP A 11 26.98 -7.46 -7.09
N HIS A 12 27.25 -6.50 -7.99
CA HIS A 12 27.77 -5.19 -7.61
C HIS A 12 26.81 -4.42 -6.68
N MET A 13 25.49 -4.58 -6.85
CA MET A 13 24.50 -3.98 -5.94
C MET A 13 24.67 -4.43 -4.48
N LEU A 14 25.18 -5.64 -4.21
CA LEU A 14 25.41 -6.11 -2.84
C LEU A 14 26.52 -5.33 -2.13
N LEU A 15 27.48 -4.77 -2.86
CA LEU A 15 28.53 -3.91 -2.28
C LEU A 15 27.94 -2.61 -1.71
N HIS A 16 26.87 -2.12 -2.33
CA HIS A 16 26.14 -0.92 -1.90
C HIS A 16 25.00 -1.23 -0.92
N LEU A 17 24.83 -2.51 -0.54
CA LEU A 17 23.76 -2.93 0.36
C LEU A 17 23.84 -2.23 1.74
N PRO A 18 25.02 -2.08 2.38
CA PRO A 18 25.11 -1.35 3.64
C PRO A 18 24.69 0.12 3.54
N GLU A 19 25.11 0.82 2.48
CA GLU A 19 24.70 2.21 2.22
C GLU A 19 23.18 2.29 1.98
N SER A 20 22.65 1.34 1.21
CA SER A 20 21.22 1.25 0.93
C SER A 20 20.41 0.99 2.20
N ILE A 21 20.91 0.13 3.09
CA ILE A 21 20.27 -0.14 4.39
C ILE A 21 20.29 1.11 5.28
N ALA A 22 21.42 1.82 5.32
CA ALA A 22 21.53 3.06 6.09
C ALA A 22 20.58 4.15 5.59
N ARG A 23 20.35 4.23 4.27
CA ARG A 23 19.49 5.25 3.64
C ARG A 23 18.00 4.87 3.63
N PHE A 24 17.68 3.63 3.30
CA PHE A 24 16.31 3.19 3.00
C PHE A 24 15.74 2.19 4.01
N GLY A 25 16.52 1.80 5.01
CA GLY A 25 16.14 0.80 6.00
C GLY A 25 16.31 -0.64 5.49
N PRO A 26 15.69 -1.63 6.14
CA PRO A 26 15.87 -3.05 5.81
C PRO A 26 15.64 -3.37 4.32
N PRO A 27 16.35 -4.34 3.72
CA PRO A 27 16.21 -4.67 2.30
C PRO A 27 14.79 -5.01 1.86
N SER A 28 13.94 -5.46 2.77
CA SER A 28 12.53 -5.75 2.52
C SER A 28 11.69 -4.51 2.18
N LEU A 29 12.17 -3.29 2.46
CA LEU A 29 11.48 -2.04 2.14
C LEU A 29 11.70 -1.60 0.68
N PHE A 30 12.85 -1.93 0.09
CA PHE A 30 13.19 -1.57 -1.29
C PHE A 30 13.31 -2.76 -2.25
N ALA A 31 13.13 -3.99 -1.75
CA ALA A 31 13.01 -5.16 -2.59
C ALA A 31 11.73 -5.08 -3.45
N ASN A 32 11.86 -5.33 -4.75
CA ASN A 32 10.76 -5.33 -5.70
C ASN A 32 9.73 -6.45 -5.47
N GLY A 33 10.07 -7.55 -4.80
CA GLY A 33 9.21 -8.73 -4.71
C GLY A 33 7.81 -8.45 -4.13
N LYS A 34 7.70 -7.56 -3.13
CA LYS A 34 6.38 -7.15 -2.61
C LYS A 34 5.60 -6.33 -3.62
N PHE A 35 6.26 -5.40 -4.31
CA PHE A 35 5.65 -4.60 -5.37
C PHE A 35 5.21 -5.46 -6.56
N GLU A 36 6.00 -6.47 -6.93
CA GLU A 36 5.65 -7.39 -8.01
C GLU A 36 4.46 -8.27 -7.66
N SER A 37 4.39 -8.77 -6.43
CA SER A 37 3.21 -9.53 -5.97
C SER A 37 1.92 -8.69 -6.00
N PHE A 38 2.06 -7.37 -5.82
CA PHE A 38 0.94 -6.44 -5.85
C PHE A 38 0.33 -6.26 -7.24
N ASN A 39 1.11 -6.51 -8.31
CA ASN A 39 0.61 -6.44 -9.68
C ASN A 39 -0.57 -7.41 -9.93
N GLY A 40 -0.65 -8.53 -9.20
CA GLY A 40 -1.79 -9.44 -9.25
C GLY A 40 -3.10 -8.80 -8.78
N ILE A 41 -3.04 -8.05 -7.67
CA ILE A 41 -4.18 -7.31 -7.11
C ILE A 41 -4.62 -6.21 -8.06
N MET A 42 -3.66 -5.44 -8.58
CA MET A 42 -3.93 -4.38 -9.58
C MET A 42 -4.60 -4.94 -10.84
N ARG A 43 -4.13 -6.08 -11.34
CA ARG A 43 -4.72 -6.73 -12.52
C ARG A 43 -6.12 -7.22 -12.24
N LEU A 44 -6.36 -7.82 -11.07
CA LEU A 44 -7.69 -8.27 -10.68
C LEU A 44 -8.68 -7.09 -10.60
N ALA A 45 -8.28 -6.00 -9.93
CA ALA A 45 -9.09 -4.79 -9.83
C ALA A 45 -9.36 -4.17 -11.21
N SER A 46 -8.39 -4.19 -12.13
CA SER A 46 -8.58 -3.73 -13.50
C SER A 46 -9.58 -4.59 -14.28
N VAL A 47 -9.50 -5.93 -14.19
CA VAL A 47 -10.39 -6.84 -14.91
C VAL A 47 -11.84 -6.70 -14.45
N HIS A 48 -12.05 -6.50 -13.14
CA HIS A 48 -13.37 -6.36 -12.52
C HIS A 48 -13.85 -4.90 -12.45
N SER A 49 -13.12 -3.96 -13.04
CA SER A 49 -13.57 -2.58 -13.21
C SER A 49 -14.64 -2.49 -14.30
N ASN A 50 -15.28 -1.32 -14.46
CA ASN A 50 -16.18 -1.09 -15.59
C ASN A 50 -15.43 -0.93 -16.92
N GLN A 51 -14.10 -1.07 -16.89
CA GLN A 51 -13.15 -1.07 -18.02
C GLN A 51 -13.11 0.22 -18.87
N HIS A 52 -13.99 1.18 -18.61
CA HIS A 52 -14.01 2.47 -19.28
C HIS A 52 -12.88 3.40 -18.80
N SER A 53 -12.51 3.30 -17.50
CA SER A 53 -11.35 3.98 -16.93
C SER A 53 -10.77 3.18 -15.74
N PRO A 54 -10.08 2.06 -16.00
CA PRO A 54 -9.60 1.16 -14.94
C PRO A 54 -8.70 1.86 -13.92
N GLY A 55 -7.86 2.80 -14.35
CA GLY A 55 -6.99 3.56 -13.45
C GLY A 55 -7.77 4.40 -12.44
N TRP A 56 -8.88 5.00 -12.85
CA TRP A 56 -9.75 5.79 -11.97
C TRP A 56 -10.53 4.90 -11.00
N ASP A 57 -11.09 3.79 -11.49
CA ASP A 57 -11.82 2.81 -10.67
C ASP A 57 -10.91 2.20 -9.60
N ILE A 58 -9.67 1.85 -9.97
CA ILE A 58 -8.66 1.37 -9.05
C ILE A 58 -8.33 2.45 -8.02
N ALA A 59 -8.06 3.69 -8.45
CA ALA A 59 -7.74 4.79 -7.53
C ALA A 59 -8.86 5.04 -6.50
N ILE A 60 -10.13 5.01 -6.92
CA ILE A 60 -11.27 5.10 -6.00
C ILE A 60 -11.27 3.93 -5.01
N SER A 61 -11.00 2.71 -5.48
CA SER A 61 -10.93 1.53 -4.62
C SER A 61 -9.86 1.67 -3.54
N PHE A 62 -8.67 2.19 -3.87
CA PHE A 62 -7.62 2.49 -2.89
C PHE A 62 -8.02 3.56 -1.89
N VAL A 63 -8.65 4.65 -2.36
CA VAL A 63 -9.12 5.72 -1.49
C VAL A 63 -10.18 5.19 -0.52
N ASN A 64 -11.10 4.35 -0.99
CA ASN A 64 -12.12 3.74 -0.13
C ASN A 64 -11.51 2.77 0.88
N PHE A 65 -10.57 1.93 0.45
CA PHE A 65 -9.83 1.04 1.36
C PHE A 65 -9.12 1.82 2.47
N GLN A 66 -8.38 2.88 2.10
CA GLN A 66 -7.68 3.72 3.07
C GLN A 66 -8.65 4.43 4.02
N ARG A 67 -9.79 4.92 3.52
CA ARG A 67 -10.84 5.53 4.35
C ARG A 67 -11.37 4.55 5.39
N ILE A 68 -11.62 3.30 5.01
CA ILE A 68 -12.07 2.25 5.94
C ILE A 68 -11.01 2.00 7.01
N CYS A 69 -9.73 1.85 6.64
CA CYS A 69 -8.64 1.68 7.61
C CYS A 69 -8.54 2.85 8.60
N LEU A 70 -8.72 4.09 8.12
CA LEU A 70 -8.71 5.29 8.98
C LEU A 70 -9.90 5.32 9.95
N ILE A 71 -11.10 4.98 9.47
CA ILE A 71 -12.30 4.88 10.32
C ILE A 71 -12.10 3.80 11.40
N LEU A 72 -11.67 2.59 11.00
CA LEU A 72 -11.51 1.46 11.91
C LEU A 72 -10.38 1.64 12.93
N SER A 73 -9.32 2.36 12.56
CA SER A 73 -8.21 2.67 13.48
C SER A 73 -8.53 3.81 14.46
N GLY A 74 -9.64 4.53 14.27
CA GLY A 74 -9.96 5.71 15.07
C GLY A 74 -9.04 6.90 14.80
N ALA A 75 -8.46 6.97 13.60
CA ALA A 75 -7.54 8.03 13.23
C ALA A 75 -8.18 9.43 13.33
N GLN A 76 -7.39 10.42 13.75
CA GLN A 76 -7.77 11.82 13.70
C GLN A 76 -7.61 12.34 12.26
N LEU A 77 -8.68 12.85 11.68
CA LEU A 77 -8.78 13.36 10.32
C LEU A 77 -8.98 14.87 10.33
N ILE A 78 -8.64 15.54 9.23
CA ILE A 78 -8.80 16.98 9.06
C ILE A 78 -9.88 17.24 8.02
N ASN A 79 -10.85 18.08 8.35
CA ASN A 79 -11.77 18.63 7.36
C ASN A 79 -11.06 19.75 6.62
N HIS A 80 -10.77 19.56 5.33
CA HIS A 80 -10.05 20.55 4.54
C HIS A 80 -10.82 21.86 4.28
N GLN A 81 -12.14 21.87 4.46
CA GLN A 81 -12.97 23.07 4.29
C GLN A 81 -13.02 23.90 5.58
N SER A 82 -13.15 23.27 6.74
CA SER A 82 -13.25 23.96 8.03
C SER A 82 -11.92 24.06 8.79
N GLY A 83 -10.90 23.30 8.39
CA GLY A 83 -9.62 23.18 9.10
C GLY A 83 -9.70 22.42 10.42
N GLN A 84 -10.87 21.87 10.77
CA GLN A 84 -11.09 21.23 12.06
C GLN A 84 -10.68 19.77 12.03
N ASN A 85 -10.07 19.32 13.13
CA ASN A 85 -9.82 17.91 13.37
C ASN A 85 -11.10 17.20 13.79
N PHE A 86 -11.32 16.00 13.29
CA PHE A 86 -12.42 15.13 13.67
C PHE A 86 -11.95 13.67 13.73
N HIS A 87 -12.76 12.80 14.31
CA HIS A 87 -12.57 11.35 14.28
C HIS A 87 -13.90 10.70 13.90
N ALA A 88 -13.86 9.44 13.47
CA ALA A 88 -15.09 8.68 13.27
C ALA A 88 -15.85 8.58 14.60
N GLN A 89 -17.14 8.90 14.58
CA GLN A 89 -17.99 8.83 15.78
C GLN A 89 -18.06 7.37 16.28
N PRO A 90 -18.14 7.14 17.60
CA PRO A 90 -18.19 5.79 18.16
C PRO A 90 -19.25 4.90 17.53
N ASP A 91 -20.42 5.45 17.19
CA ASP A 91 -21.51 4.70 16.56
C ASP A 91 -21.13 4.12 15.19
N VAL A 92 -20.32 4.85 14.41
CA VAL A 92 -19.80 4.37 13.12
C VAL A 92 -18.80 3.24 13.34
N THR A 93 -17.88 3.39 14.28
CA THR A 93 -16.89 2.32 14.57
C THR A 93 -17.55 1.10 15.20
N ASN A 94 -18.57 1.30 16.03
CA ASN A 94 -19.34 0.25 16.69
C ASN A 94 -20.14 -0.58 15.68
N LEU A 95 -20.63 0.04 14.60
CA LEU A 95 -21.25 -0.69 13.49
C LEU A 95 -20.32 -1.76 12.94
N PHE A 96 -19.03 -1.47 12.75
CA PHE A 96 -18.09 -2.48 12.23
C PHE A 96 -17.64 -3.47 13.31
N LYS A 97 -17.57 -3.04 14.57
CA LYS A 97 -17.08 -3.87 15.67
C LYS A 97 -18.09 -4.90 16.17
N TYR A 98 -19.39 -4.58 16.12
CA TYR A 98 -20.45 -5.39 16.71
C TYR A 98 -21.44 -5.96 15.68
N ASN A 99 -21.20 -5.74 14.39
CA ASN A 99 -22.05 -6.32 13.35
C ASN A 99 -21.51 -7.69 12.92
N HIS A 100 -22.18 -8.74 13.40
CA HIS A 100 -21.88 -10.13 13.06
C HIS A 100 -22.07 -10.47 11.57
N MET A 101 -22.66 -9.59 10.76
CA MET A 101 -22.76 -9.77 9.30
C MET A 101 -21.52 -9.30 8.54
N ILE A 102 -20.58 -8.61 9.20
CA ILE A 102 -19.36 -8.04 8.58
C ILE A 102 -18.10 -8.83 9.00
N GLU A 103 -18.26 -10.01 9.60
CA GLU A 103 -17.14 -10.92 9.94
C GLU A 103 -16.49 -11.60 8.73
#